data_AF-A0A3N0ZD12-F1
#
_entry.id   AF-A0A3N0ZD12-F1
#
_cell.length_a   1.000
_cell.length_b   1.000
_cell.length_c   1.000
_cell.angle_alpha   90.00
_cell.angle_beta   90.00
_cell.angle_gamma   90.00
#
_symmetry.space_group_name_H-M   'P 1'
#
loop_
_entity.id
_entity.type
_entity.pdbx_description
1 polymer ?
#
loop_
_entity_poly.entity_id
_entity_poly.type
_entity_poly.pdbx_seq_one_letter_code
_entity_poly.pdbx_strand_id
1 'polypeptide(L)'
;MKDIFSKVEVEDLTDDLKLVANACGIETARNLLRHCAGMSIYIPKIARLDKFIERYIKENSTKNFKIIANELGVTEQFIKKLFRQMRKK
;
A
#
# COMPACT_ATOMS: atom_id res chain seq x y z
N MET A 1 13.12 28.20 2.71
CA MET A 1 12.98 28.58 1.28
C MET A 1 11.81 27.78 0.73
N LYS A 2 10.80 28.40 0.10
CA LYS A 2 9.73 27.64 -0.55
C LYS A 2 10.33 26.96 -1.78
N ASP A 3 10.39 25.63 -1.73
CA ASP A 3 10.93 24.75 -2.78
C ASP A 3 10.09 24.84 -4.07
N ILE A 4 10.69 24.59 -5.24
CA ILE A 4 10.04 24.73 -6.55
C ILE A 4 8.77 23.88 -6.65
N PHE A 5 8.78 22.70 -6.03
CA PHE A 5 7.64 21.77 -6.02
C PHE A 5 6.41 22.34 -5.29
N SER A 6 6.57 23.33 -4.41
CA SER A 6 5.43 24.00 -3.75
C SER A 6 4.56 24.82 -4.69
N LYS A 7 5.07 25.14 -5.89
CA LYS A 7 4.33 25.85 -6.93
C LYS A 7 3.53 24.95 -7.86
N VAL A 8 3.74 23.64 -7.83
CA VAL A 8 3.04 22.67 -8.70
C VAL A 8 1.59 22.56 -8.26
N GLU A 9 0.64 22.85 -9.15
CA GLU A 9 -0.79 22.74 -8.90
C GLU A 9 -1.33 21.37 -9.38
N VAL A 10 -2.57 21.04 -9.04
CA VAL A 10 -3.15 19.72 -9.39
C VAL A 10 -3.26 19.58 -10.92
N GLU A 11 -3.52 20.68 -11.59
CA GLU A 11 -3.74 20.81 -13.02
C GLU A 11 -2.47 20.47 -13.82
N ASP A 12 -1.30 20.78 -13.26
CA ASP A 12 0.03 20.52 -13.83
C ASP A 12 0.43 19.04 -13.80
N LEU A 13 -0.26 18.22 -12.99
CA LEU A 13 0.09 16.82 -12.78
C LEU A 13 -0.35 15.94 -13.96
N THR A 14 0.37 14.83 -14.15
CA THR A 14 -0.07 13.73 -15.00
C THR A 14 -1.34 13.09 -14.45
N ASP A 15 -2.10 12.39 -15.30
CA ASP A 15 -3.38 11.78 -14.88
C ASP A 15 -3.22 10.82 -13.68
N ASP A 16 -2.17 10.00 -13.66
CA ASP A 16 -1.87 9.11 -12.54
C ASP A 16 -1.55 9.90 -11.25
N LEU A 17 -0.80 11.01 -11.34
CA LEU A 17 -0.50 11.84 -10.18
C LEU A 17 -1.70 12.66 -9.73
N LYS A 18 -2.64 13.00 -10.62
CA LYS A 18 -3.94 13.60 -10.26
C LYS A 18 -4.75 12.63 -9.41
N LEU A 19 -4.75 11.32 -9.73
CA LEU A 19 -5.40 10.32 -8.88
C LEU A 19 -4.80 10.32 -7.46
N VAL A 20 -3.48 10.37 -7.35
CA VAL A 20 -2.79 10.45 -6.04
C VAL A 20 -3.13 11.76 -5.32
N ALA A 21 -3.08 12.90 -6.00
CA ALA A 21 -3.38 14.19 -5.39
C ALA A 21 -4.84 14.28 -4.90
N ASN A 22 -5.78 13.73 -5.66
CA ASN A 22 -7.20 13.72 -5.29
C ASN A 22 -7.50 12.76 -4.13
N ALA A 23 -6.84 11.59 -4.09
CA ALA A 23 -7.06 10.60 -3.04
C ALA A 23 -6.24 10.87 -1.76
N CYS A 24 -5.05 11.44 -1.88
CA CYS A 24 -4.05 11.56 -0.79
C CYS A 24 -3.54 12.99 -0.54
N GLY A 25 -4.04 13.97 -1.29
CA GLY A 25 -3.63 15.38 -1.21
C GLY A 25 -2.43 15.74 -2.09
N ILE A 26 -2.41 17.00 -2.55
CA ILE A 26 -1.38 17.54 -3.46
C ILE A 26 0.04 17.46 -2.87
N GLU A 27 0.20 17.60 -1.55
CA GLU A 27 1.52 17.46 -0.90
C GLU A 27 2.10 16.05 -1.07
N THR A 28 1.26 15.02 -1.09
CA THR A 28 1.71 13.64 -1.35
C THR A 28 2.27 13.52 -2.76
N ALA A 29 1.59 14.09 -3.77
CA ALA A 29 2.11 14.12 -5.14
C ALA A 29 3.41 14.93 -5.24
N ARG A 30 3.51 16.09 -4.59
CA ARG A 30 4.76 16.88 -4.52
C ARG A 30 5.90 16.10 -3.87
N ASN A 31 5.63 15.32 -2.83
CA ASN A 31 6.64 14.45 -2.20
C ASN A 31 7.10 13.32 -3.12
N LEU A 32 6.21 12.71 -3.89
CA LEU A 32 6.59 11.74 -4.92
C LEU A 32 7.48 12.38 -5.99
N LEU A 33 7.15 13.59 -6.44
CA LEU A 33 7.99 14.33 -7.38
C LEU A 33 9.38 14.64 -6.79
N ARG A 34 9.47 15.00 -5.51
CA ARG A 34 10.75 15.30 -4.84
C ARG A 34 11.65 14.08 -4.68
N HIS A 35 11.08 12.95 -4.29
CA HIS A 35 11.85 11.82 -3.77
C HIS A 35 11.86 10.60 -4.70
N CYS A 36 10.96 10.54 -5.68
CA CYS A 36 10.77 9.39 -6.56
C CYS A 36 10.81 9.75 -8.05
N ALA A 37 11.36 10.92 -8.41
CA ALA A 37 11.49 11.34 -9.81
C ALA A 37 12.24 10.30 -10.66
N GLY A 38 11.70 9.99 -11.84
CA GLY A 38 12.28 9.00 -12.76
C GLY A 38 11.98 7.54 -12.42
N MET A 39 11.29 7.26 -11.30
CA MET A 39 10.90 5.90 -10.93
C MET A 39 9.54 5.52 -11.51
N SER A 40 9.38 4.25 -11.89
CA SER A 40 8.06 3.64 -12.11
C SER A 40 7.74 2.76 -10.90
N ILE A 41 6.72 3.16 -10.12
CA ILE A 41 6.36 2.48 -8.87
C ILE A 41 5.07 1.70 -9.07
N TYR A 42 5.13 0.40 -8.78
CA TYR A 42 3.94 -0.44 -8.68
C TYR A 42 3.26 -0.24 -7.31
N ILE A 43 1.95 0.01 -7.31
CA ILE A 43 1.13 0.10 -6.09
C ILE A 43 0.39 -1.24 -5.88
N PRO A 44 0.91 -2.15 -5.03
CA PRO A 44 0.30 -3.45 -4.82
C PRO A 44 -0.98 -3.39 -3.98
N LYS A 45 -1.89 -4.33 -4.22
CA LYS A 45 -2.91 -4.72 -3.22
C LYS A 45 -2.25 -5.34 -1.99
N ILE A 46 -2.88 -5.22 -0.82
CA ILE A 46 -2.41 -5.86 0.44
C ILE A 46 -2.14 -7.36 0.24
N ALA A 47 -2.95 -8.04 -0.57
CA ALA A 47 -2.80 -9.46 -0.91
C ALA A 47 -1.45 -9.84 -1.57
N ARG A 48 -0.63 -8.87 -1.99
CA ARG A 48 0.71 -9.09 -2.55
C ARG A 48 1.83 -8.86 -1.53
N LEU A 49 1.51 -8.43 -0.33
CA LEU A 49 2.47 -8.11 0.74
C LEU A 49 2.63 -9.29 1.70
N ASP A 50 3.06 -10.45 1.21
CA ASP A 50 3.09 -11.71 1.98
C ASP A 50 3.79 -11.56 3.34
N LYS A 51 4.96 -10.92 3.39
CA LYS A 51 5.70 -10.68 4.65
C LYS A 51 4.90 -9.86 5.66
N PHE A 52 4.14 -8.86 5.20
CA PHE A 52 3.27 -8.07 6.06
C PHE A 52 2.12 -8.92 6.60
N ILE A 53 1.48 -9.70 5.73
CA ILE A 53 0.37 -10.58 6.10
C ILE A 53 0.85 -11.65 7.10
N GLU A 54 2.00 -12.28 6.86
CA GLU A 54 2.62 -13.25 7.77
C GLU A 54 2.85 -12.64 9.16
N ARG A 55 3.42 -11.43 9.21
CA ARG A 55 3.63 -10.69 10.47
C ARG A 55 2.30 -10.41 11.16
N TYR A 56 1.31 -9.91 10.43
CA TYR A 56 -0.01 -9.58 10.97
C TYR A 56 -0.71 -10.82 11.56
N ILE A 57 -0.63 -11.97 10.90
CA ILE A 57 -1.18 -13.24 11.41
C ILE A 57 -0.50 -13.64 12.73
N LYS A 58 0.83 -13.51 12.83
CA LYS A 58 1.58 -13.85 14.05
C LYS A 58 1.20 -12.95 15.22
N GLU A 59 1.12 -11.64 14.98
CA GLU A 59 0.74 -10.64 15.99
C GLU A 59 -0.71 -10.80 16.45
N ASN A 60 -1.58 -11.35 15.60
CA ASN A 60 -3.01 -11.53 15.88
C ASN A 60 -3.41 -13.02 15.98
N SER A 61 -2.51 -13.86 16.51
CA SER A 61 -2.69 -15.32 16.55
C SER A 61 -3.93 -15.82 17.31
N THR A 62 -4.52 -14.99 18.16
CA THR A 62 -5.77 -15.29 18.89
C THR A 62 -7.03 -15.04 18.06
N LYS A 63 -6.95 -14.28 16.96
CA LYS A 63 -8.10 -14.00 16.10
C LYS A 63 -8.37 -15.16 15.14
N ASN A 64 -9.65 -15.36 14.81
CA ASN A 64 -10.04 -16.28 13.75
C ASN A 64 -9.57 -15.76 12.37
N PHE A 65 -9.14 -16.66 11.48
CA PHE A 65 -8.77 -16.34 10.09
C PHE A 65 -9.83 -15.56 9.32
N LYS A 66 -11.13 -15.77 9.61
CA LYS A 66 -12.19 -14.98 8.97
C LYS A 66 -12.10 -13.49 9.31
N ILE A 67 -11.78 -13.16 10.57
CA ILE A 67 -11.62 -11.78 11.04
C ILE A 67 -10.38 -11.17 10.40
N ILE A 68 -9.25 -11.87 10.47
CA ILE A 68 -7.99 -11.43 9.85
C ILE A 68 -8.16 -11.17 8.35
N ALA A 69 -8.86 -12.06 7.65
CA ALA A 69 -9.13 -11.91 6.23
C ALA A 69 -9.95 -10.66 5.91
N ASN A 70 -10.97 -10.36 6.72
CA ASN A 70 -11.79 -9.15 6.57
C ASN A 70 -10.96 -7.88 6.81
N GLU A 71 -10.17 -7.84 7.88
CA GLU A 71 -9.29 -6.70 8.22
C GLU A 71 -8.25 -6.42 7.13
N LEU A 72 -7.73 -7.47 6.49
CA LEU A 72 -6.73 -7.36 5.41
C LEU A 72 -7.36 -7.20 4.02
N GLY A 73 -8.69 -7.25 3.90
CA GLY A 73 -9.39 -7.16 2.61
C GLY A 73 -9.08 -8.33 1.66
N VAL A 74 -8.89 -9.54 2.19
CA VAL A 74 -8.58 -10.76 1.44
C VAL A 74 -9.54 -11.90 1.77
N THR A 75 -9.44 -13.02 1.05
CA THR A 75 -10.28 -14.19 1.35
C THR A 75 -9.71 -15.02 2.49
N GLU A 76 -10.58 -15.70 3.26
CA GLU A 76 -10.14 -16.62 4.31
C GLU A 76 -9.29 -17.77 3.76
N GLN A 77 -9.61 -18.23 2.53
CA GLN A 77 -8.83 -19.27 1.84
C GLN A 77 -7.40 -18.82 1.57
N PHE A 78 -7.20 -17.54 1.21
CA PHE A 78 -5.87 -16.97 1.00
C PHE A 78 -5.06 -16.99 2.30
N ILE A 79 -5.64 -16.55 3.42
CA ILE A 79 -5.00 -16.60 4.75
C ILE A 79 -4.65 -18.03 5.16
N LYS A 80 -5.58 -18.98 5.00
CA LYS A 80 -5.33 -20.40 5.30
C LYS A 80 -4.20 -20.98 4.47
N LYS A 81 -4.12 -20.64 3.17
CA LYS A 81 -3.04 -21.08 2.28
C LYS A 81 -1.69 -20.55 2.77
N LEU A 82 -1.62 -19.25 3.05
CA LEU A 82 -0.40 -18.58 3.48
C LEU A 82 0.07 -19.12 4.84
N PHE A 83 -0.84 -19.30 5.80
CA PHE A 83 -0.54 -19.91 7.09
C PHE A 83 0.03 -21.34 6.98
N ARG A 84 -0.51 -22.15 6.06
CA ARG A 84 0.04 -23.50 5.80
C ARG A 84 1.45 -23.44 5.20
N GLN A 85 1.75 -22.45 4.36
CA GLN A 85 3.08 -22.25 3.78
C GLN A 85 4.10 -21.81 4.83
N MET A 86 3.70 -20.97 5.78
CA MET A 86 4.55 -20.53 6.90
C MET A 86 5.05 -21.71 7.74
N ARG A 87 4.22 -22.74 7.95
CA ARG A 87 4.59 -23.94 8.75
C ARG A 87 5.56 -24.90 8.05
N LYS A 88 5.77 -24.73 6.73
CA LYS A 88 6.68 -25.58 5.93
C LYS A 88 8.10 -25.03 5.85
N LYS A 89 8.31 -23.79 6.29
CA LYS A 89 9.63 -23.15 6.42
C LYS A 89 10.10 -23.29 7.85
#